data_AF-A0A925U051-F1
#
_entry.id   AF-A0A925U051-F1
#
_cell.length_a   1.000
_cell.length_b   1.000
_cell.length_c   1.000
_cell.angle_alpha   90.00
_cell.angle_beta   90.00
_cell.angle_gamma   90.00
#
_symmetry.space_group_name_H-M   'P 1'
#
loop_
_entity.id
_entity.type
_entity.pdbx_description
1 polymer ?
#
loop_
_entity_poly.entity_id
_entity_poly.type
_entity_poly.pdbx_seq_one_letter_code
_entity_poly.pdbx_strand_id
1 'polypeptide(L)'
;MNLGAVRAIYFFEMARWGRTLFQSVAAPVITTTLYFVVFGAAIGSRIAQIDGVSYGAFIVPGLIMLTLLTESVANASFGIYFPKFTGTMYEILSAPISPLEIVLGYVGAAATKSII
;
A
#
# COMPACT_ATOMS: atom_id res chain seq x y z
N MET A 1 23.20 15.95 5.43
CA MET A 1 22.00 15.31 4.87
C MET A 1 21.96 15.59 3.37
N ASN A 2 22.15 14.55 2.57
CA ASN A 2 22.06 14.58 1.12
C ASN A 2 20.59 14.49 0.68
N LEU A 3 19.91 15.63 0.66
CA LEU A 3 18.52 15.74 0.21
C LEU A 3 18.34 15.32 -1.27
N GLY A 4 19.39 15.44 -2.08
CA GLY A 4 19.40 14.98 -3.46
C GLY A 4 19.23 13.47 -3.58
N ALA A 5 19.95 12.71 -2.75
CA ALA A 5 19.83 11.25 -2.70
C ALA A 5 18.43 10.79 -2.24
N VAL A 6 17.91 11.40 -1.17
CA VAL A 6 16.54 11.13 -0.68
C VAL A 6 15.51 11.40 -1.78
N ARG A 7 15.63 12.55 -2.45
CA ARG A 7 14.76 12.96 -3.55
C ARG A 7 14.84 11.97 -4.72
N ALA A 8 16.05 11.55 -5.11
CA ALA A 8 16.24 10.61 -6.20
C ALA A 8 15.57 9.26 -5.94
N ILE A 9 15.77 8.69 -4.74
CA ILE A 9 15.11 7.43 -4.31
C ILE A 9 13.59 7.59 -4.33
N TYR A 10 13.08 8.69 -3.77
CA TYR A 10 11.66 8.98 -3.72
C TYR A 10 11.02 9.03 -5.11
N PHE A 11 11.58 9.85 -6.02
CA PHE A 11 11.03 10.00 -7.37
C PHE A 11 11.14 8.72 -8.20
N PHE A 12 12.23 7.96 -8.02
CA PHE A 12 12.39 6.66 -8.67
C PHE A 12 11.29 5.68 -8.23
N GLU A 13 11.03 5.60 -6.92
CA GLU A 13 9.97 4.74 -6.37
C GLU A 13 8.57 5.16 -6.82
N MET A 14 8.29 6.46 -6.86
CA MET A 14 7.01 7.00 -7.35
C MET A 14 6.82 6.74 -8.85
N ALA A 15 7.87 6.93 -9.66
CA ALA A 15 7.83 6.61 -11.09
C ALA A 15 7.64 5.11 -11.35
N ARG A 16 8.24 4.26 -10.51
CA ARG A 16 8.04 2.79 -10.57
C ARG A 16 6.58 2.42 -10.29
N TRP A 17 5.99 2.98 -9.23
CA TRP A 17 4.59 2.76 -8.89
C TRP A 17 3.63 3.30 -9.97
N GLY A 18 3.95 4.44 -10.58
CA GLY A 18 3.18 5.00 -11.70
C GLY A 18 3.08 4.07 -12.92
N ARG A 19 4.04 3.16 -13.11
CA ARG A 19 3.98 2.14 -14.18
C ARG A 19 3.09 0.93 -13.83
N THR A 20 2.70 0.78 -12.57
CA THR A 20 1.89 -0.34 -12.07
C THR A 20 0.51 0.09 -11.60
N LEU A 21 0.02 1.29 -11.97
CA LEU A 21 -1.27 1.84 -11.52
C LEU A 21 -2.45 0.88 -11.68
N PHE A 22 -2.51 0.14 -12.79
CA PHE A 22 -3.60 -0.81 -13.01
C PHE A 22 -3.59 -1.93 -11.95
N GLN A 23 -2.42 -2.45 -11.60
CA GLN A 23 -2.28 -3.46 -10.57
C GLN A 23 -2.46 -2.87 -9.16
N SER A 24 -1.93 -1.68 -8.91
CA SER A 24 -1.91 -1.06 -7.58
C SER A 24 -3.22 -0.36 -7.20
N VAL A 25 -4.11 -0.07 -8.17
CA VAL A 25 -5.39 0.60 -7.91
C VAL A 25 -6.58 -0.25 -8.36
N ALA A 26 -6.58 -0.77 -9.59
CA ALA A 26 -7.75 -1.48 -10.10
C ALA A 26 -7.97 -2.83 -9.39
N ALA A 27 -6.90 -3.58 -9.12
CA ALA A 27 -7.03 -4.88 -8.45
C ALA A 27 -7.55 -4.76 -6.99
N PRO A 28 -7.05 -3.82 -6.15
CA PRO A 28 -7.63 -3.57 -4.84
C PRO A 28 -9.09 -3.14 -4.92
N VAL A 29 -9.44 -2.21 -5.81
CA VAL A 29 -10.83 -1.73 -5.96
C VAL A 29 -11.78 -2.87 -6.32
N ILE A 30 -11.39 -3.75 -7.26
CA ILE A 30 -12.20 -4.92 -7.63
C ILE A 30 -12.37 -5.85 -6.43
N THR A 31 -11.28 -6.15 -5.71
CA THR A 31 -11.30 -7.06 -4.56
C THR A 31 -12.17 -6.52 -3.43
N THR A 32 -12.02 -5.26 -3.06
CA THR A 32 -12.83 -4.62 -2.04
C THR A 32 -14.30 -4.54 -2.45
N THR A 33 -14.59 -4.26 -3.73
CA THR A 33 -15.97 -4.27 -4.25
C THR A 33 -16.58 -5.67 -4.14
N LEU A 34 -15.85 -6.72 -4.50
CA LEU A 34 -16.31 -8.10 -4.34
C LEU A 34 -16.57 -8.43 -2.86
N TYR A 35 -15.70 -7.99 -1.95
CA TYR A 35 -15.94 -8.14 -0.51
C TYR A 35 -17.20 -7.40 -0.05
N PHE A 36 -17.47 -6.19 -0.55
CA PHE A 36 -18.72 -5.49 -0.25
C PHE A 36 -19.95 -6.25 -0.77
N VAL A 37 -19.89 -6.83 -1.97
CA VAL A 37 -21.02 -7.59 -2.53
C VAL A 37 -21.27 -8.86 -1.71
N VAL A 38 -20.22 -9.62 -1.40
CA VAL A 38 -20.34 -10.89 -0.67
C VAL A 38 -20.70 -10.68 0.79
N PHE A 39 -19.95 -9.84 1.50
CA PHE A 39 -20.18 -9.64 2.93
C PHE A 39 -21.31 -8.64 3.17
N GLY A 40 -21.33 -7.50 2.48
CA GLY A 40 -22.36 -6.47 2.65
C GLY A 40 -23.75 -6.89 2.17
N ALA A 41 -23.91 -7.30 0.92
CA ALA A 41 -25.23 -7.58 0.34
C ALA A 41 -25.69 -9.03 0.57
N ALA A 42 -24.84 -10.02 0.28
CA ALA A 42 -25.25 -11.43 0.35
C ALA A 42 -25.41 -11.94 1.79
N ILE A 43 -24.50 -11.55 2.71
CA ILE A 43 -24.56 -11.95 4.12
C ILE A 43 -25.38 -10.95 4.96
N GLY A 44 -25.30 -9.65 4.68
CA GLY A 44 -26.06 -8.63 5.41
C GLY A 44 -27.59 -8.79 5.32
N SER A 45 -28.12 -9.41 4.26
CA SER A 45 -29.55 -9.77 4.18
C SER A 45 -29.98 -10.85 5.19
N ARG A 46 -29.02 -11.61 5.74
CA ARG A 46 -29.26 -12.66 6.75
C ARG A 46 -28.96 -12.19 8.18
N ILE A 47 -28.21 -11.09 8.34
CA ILE A 47 -27.81 -10.52 9.63
C ILE A 47 -28.31 -9.08 9.70
N ALA A 48 -29.45 -8.86 10.34
CA ALA A 48 -30.08 -7.54 10.37
C ALA A 48 -29.35 -6.54 11.29
N GLN A 49 -28.92 -6.97 12.48
CA GLN A 49 -28.23 -6.12 13.47
C GLN A 49 -27.13 -6.90 14.20
N ILE A 50 -26.05 -6.20 14.51
CA ILE A 50 -24.99 -6.63 15.44
C ILE A 50 -24.97 -5.59 16.55
N ASP A 51 -25.20 -6.00 17.80
CA ASP A 51 -25.14 -5.12 18.99
C ASP A 51 -25.93 -3.80 18.85
N GLY A 52 -27.10 -3.85 18.18
CA GLY A 52 -27.98 -2.70 17.95
C GLY A 52 -27.54 -1.78 16.80
N VAL A 53 -26.44 -2.08 16.10
CA VAL A 53 -25.96 -1.36 14.91
C VAL A 53 -26.29 -2.16 13.65
N SER A 54 -26.64 -1.48 12.56
CA SER A 54 -26.87 -2.14 11.27
C SER A 54 -25.59 -2.85 10.81
N TYR A 55 -25.71 -4.08 10.32
CA TYR A 55 -24.57 -4.87 9.84
C TYR A 55 -23.72 -4.10 8.80
N GLY A 56 -24.37 -3.38 7.90
CA GLY A 56 -23.72 -2.54 6.89
C GLY A 56 -22.79 -1.47 7.51
N ALA A 57 -23.27 -0.75 8.54
CA ALA A 57 -22.47 0.26 9.23
C ALA A 57 -21.27 -0.33 9.99
N PHE A 58 -21.35 -1.60 10.41
CA PHE A 58 -20.25 -2.30 11.06
C PHE A 58 -19.22 -2.84 10.06
N ILE A 59 -19.68 -3.53 9.01
CA ILE A 59 -18.79 -4.22 8.08
C ILE A 59 -18.06 -3.26 7.15
N VAL A 60 -18.67 -2.14 6.78
CA VAL A 60 -18.11 -1.23 5.78
C VAL A 60 -16.77 -0.62 6.21
N PRO A 61 -16.66 0.00 7.39
CA PRO A 61 -15.37 0.47 7.91
C PRO A 61 -14.36 -0.68 8.06
N GLY A 62 -14.80 -1.87 8.48
CA GLY A 62 -13.93 -3.03 8.65
C GLY A 62 -13.27 -3.48 7.34
N LEU A 63 -14.03 -3.57 6.25
CA LEU A 63 -13.50 -3.94 4.92
C LEU A 63 -12.59 -2.86 4.34
N ILE A 64 -12.90 -1.58 4.58
CA ILE A 64 -12.02 -0.47 4.19
C ILE A 64 -10.69 -0.58 4.94
N MET A 65 -10.73 -0.80 6.26
CA MET A 65 -9.53 -0.96 7.07
C MET A 65 -8.70 -2.18 6.66
N LEU A 66 -9.34 -3.30 6.37
CA LEU A 66 -8.65 -4.49 5.85
C LEU A 66 -7.88 -4.15 4.57
N THR A 67 -8.56 -3.51 3.61
CA THR A 67 -7.94 -3.13 2.33
C THR A 67 -6.77 -2.17 2.55
N LEU A 68 -6.99 -1.10 3.33
CA LEU A 68 -5.95 -0.10 3.63
C LEU A 68 -4.72 -0.72 4.28
N LEU A 69 -4.90 -1.61 5.26
CA LEU A 69 -3.79 -2.27 5.93
C LEU A 69 -3.03 -3.21 5.00
N THR A 70 -3.75 -4.03 4.23
CA THR A 70 -3.12 -4.97 3.28
C THR A 70 -2.33 -4.23 2.20
N GLU A 71 -2.92 -3.21 1.58
CA GLU A 71 -2.26 -2.44 0.53
C GLU A 71 -1.10 -1.60 1.06
N SER A 72 -1.23 -0.99 2.25
CA SER A 72 -0.15 -0.23 2.86
C SER A 72 1.08 -1.10 3.14
N VAL A 73 0.87 -2.29 3.70
CA VAL A 73 1.95 -3.23 4.00
C VAL A 73 2.57 -3.78 2.72
N ALA A 74 1.76 -4.15 1.73
CA ALA A 74 2.22 -4.67 0.45
C ALA A 74 3.07 -3.63 -0.31
N ASN A 75 2.56 -2.40 -0.47
CA ASN A 75 3.26 -1.34 -1.19
C ASN A 75 4.55 -0.88 -0.51
N ALA A 76 4.58 -0.85 0.83
CA ALA A 76 5.78 -0.53 1.60
C ALA A 76 6.84 -1.64 1.49
N SER A 77 6.43 -2.90 1.66
CA SER A 77 7.34 -4.05 1.66
C SER A 77 7.95 -4.28 0.28
N PHE A 78 7.17 -4.12 -0.78
CA PHE A 78 7.60 -4.39 -2.15
C PHE A 78 8.75 -3.47 -2.60
N GLY A 79 8.73 -2.19 -2.20
CA GLY A 79 9.78 -1.23 -2.55
C GLY A 79 11.17 -1.57 -2.00
N ILE A 80 11.23 -2.29 -0.88
CA ILE A 80 12.50 -2.68 -0.23
C ILE A 80 12.87 -4.12 -0.58
N TYR A 81 11.89 -5.03 -0.58
CA TYR A 81 12.13 -6.45 -0.81
C TYR A 81 12.55 -6.76 -2.25
N PHE A 82 11.93 -6.12 -3.24
CA PHE A 82 12.18 -6.45 -4.64
C PHE A 82 13.60 -6.09 -5.11
N PRO A 83 14.17 -4.90 -4.78
CA PRO A 83 15.57 -4.59 -5.04
C PRO A 83 16.54 -5.55 -4.34
N LYS A 84 16.20 -5.99 -3.12
CA LYS A 84 16.99 -6.98 -2.39
C LYS A 84 16.98 -8.35 -3.09
N PHE A 85 15.82 -8.79 -3.56
CA PHE A 85 15.65 -10.07 -4.27
C PHE A 85 16.35 -10.08 -5.63
N THR A 86 16.25 -8.96 -6.37
CA THR A 86 16.86 -8.81 -7.72
C THR A 86 18.34 -8.45 -7.70
N GLY A 87 18.90 -8.11 -6.53
CA GLY A 87 20.28 -7.69 -6.37
C GLY A 87 20.56 -6.22 -6.73
N THR A 88 19.58 -5.46 -7.21
CA THR A 88 19.76 -4.03 -7.52
C THR A 88 19.94 -3.16 -6.28
N MET A 89 19.67 -3.71 -5.08
CA MET A 89 19.93 -3.01 -3.81
C MET A 89 21.42 -2.64 -3.62
N TYR A 90 22.34 -3.39 -4.25
CA TYR A 90 23.77 -3.07 -4.20
C TYR A 90 24.12 -1.74 -4.89
N GLU A 91 23.33 -1.28 -5.87
CA GLU A 91 23.55 0.01 -6.53
C GLU A 91 23.41 1.16 -5.53
N ILE A 92 22.39 1.09 -4.68
CA ILE A 92 22.14 2.09 -3.63
C ILE A 92 23.22 2.03 -2.53
N LEU A 93 23.67 0.81 -2.20
CA LEU A 93 24.73 0.61 -1.21
C LEU A 93 26.13 1.01 -1.73
N SER A 94 26.32 1.05 -3.05
CA SER A 94 27.57 1.48 -3.68
C SER A 94 27.73 3.00 -3.74
N ALA A 95 26.61 3.73 -3.67
CA ALA A 95 26.61 5.19 -3.63
C ALA A 95 26.94 5.69 -2.22
N PRO A 96 27.60 6.85 -2.08
CA PRO A 96 27.90 7.45 -0.77
C PRO A 96 26.64 8.08 -0.15
N ILE A 97 25.69 7.23 0.28
CA ILE A 97 24.40 7.61 0.86
C ILE A 97 24.32 7.06 2.29
N SER A 98 23.87 7.87 3.25
CA SER A 98 23.69 7.43 4.63
C SER A 98 22.50 6.45 4.75
N PRO A 99 22.56 5.44 5.65
CA PRO A 99 21.41 4.57 5.93
C PRO A 99 20.13 5.33 6.26
N LEU A 100 20.24 6.46 6.97
CA LEU A 100 19.08 7.30 7.31
C LEU A 100 18.44 7.92 6.06
N GLU A 101 19.23 8.30 5.07
CA GLU A 101 18.74 8.91 3.83
C GLU A 101 18.02 7.88 2.95
N ILE A 102 18.53 6.64 2.92
CA ILE A 102 17.90 5.51 2.24
C ILE A 102 16.53 5.22 2.87
N VAL A 103 16.48 5.11 4.20
CA VAL A 103 15.22 4.87 4.94
C VAL A 103 14.24 6.00 4.69
N LEU A 104 14.66 7.26 4.77
CA LEU A 104 13.77 8.42 4.52
C LEU A 104 13.19 8.40 3.09
N GLY A 105 14.00 8.07 2.08
CA GLY A 105 13.53 7.98 0.69
C GLY A 105 12.48 6.88 0.48
N TYR A 106 12.76 5.68 0.96
CA TYR A 106 11.85 4.53 0.82
C TYR A 106 10.58 4.68 1.66
N VAL A 107 10.71 5.09 2.92
CA VAL A 107 9.56 5.29 3.82
C VAL A 107 8.69 6.45 3.33
N GLY A 108 9.30 7.55 2.89
CA GLY A 108 8.56 8.68 2.32
C GLY A 108 7.76 8.29 1.07
N ALA A 109 8.38 7.50 0.18
CA ALA A 109 7.69 6.99 -1.00
C ALA A 109 6.58 6.01 -0.63
N ALA A 110 6.83 5.09 0.32
CA ALA A 110 5.83 4.15 0.81
C ALA A 110 4.62 4.86 1.42
N ALA A 111 4.85 5.83 2.32
CA ALA A 111 3.79 6.60 2.95
C ALA A 111 2.95 7.37 1.92
N THR A 112 3.59 7.96 0.90
CA THR A 112 2.85 8.67 -0.16
C THR A 112 1.98 7.70 -0.97
N LYS A 113 2.51 6.54 -1.37
CA LYS A 113 1.78 5.52 -2.13
C LYS A 113 0.62 4.92 -1.35
N SER A 114 0.69 4.84 -0.02
CA SER A 114 -0.39 4.30 0.81
C SER A 114 -1.54 5.28 1.03
N ILE A 115 -1.31 6.59 0.81
CA ILE A 115 -2.35 7.62 0.91
C ILE A 115 -3.14 7.74 -0.41
N ILE A 116 -2.49 7.44 -1.54
CA ILE A 116 -3.05 7.51 -2.89
C ILE A 116 -3.75 6.20 -3.25
#